data_AF-D7TMV0-F1
#
_entry.id   AF-D7TMV0-F1
#
_cell.length_a   1.000
_cell.length_b   1.000
_cell.length_c   1.000
_cell.angle_alpha   90.00
_cell.angle_beta   90.00
_cell.angle_gamma   90.00
#
_symmetry.space_group_name_H-M   'P 1'
#
loop_
_entity.id
_entity.type
_entity.pdbx_description
1 polymer ?
#
loop_
_entity_poly.entity_id
_entity_poly.type
_entity_poly.pdbx_seq_one_letter_code
_entity_poly.pdbx_strand_id
1 'polypeptide(L)'
;MAAIDCSTVTALVSACSTFITYGAPDPIPGSPCCDAVVGLNSIADSIDNRRSVCRCLMGLIATYNPNATAIATLPGFCGISLGFNLDPNTDCNLVDGAASNE
;
A
#
# COMPACT_ATOMS: atom_id res chain seq x y z
N MET A 1 10.55 -3.94 -17.62
CA MET A 1 9.79 -3.32 -16.53
C MET A 1 9.71 -4.29 -15.37
N ALA A 2 10.17 -3.90 -14.18
CA ALA A 2 9.73 -4.55 -12.96
C ALA A 2 8.49 -3.78 -12.48
N ALA A 3 7.36 -3.96 -13.17
CA ALA A 3 6.08 -3.51 -12.62
C ALA A 3 5.88 -4.31 -11.34
N ILE A 4 5.82 -3.65 -10.18
CA ILE A 4 5.50 -4.37 -8.95
C ILE A 4 4.17 -5.06 -9.16
N ASP A 5 4.22 -6.37 -9.07
CA ASP A 5 3.08 -7.22 -9.32
C ASP A 5 2.08 -7.05 -8.17
N CYS A 6 0.79 -6.89 -8.52
CA CYS A 6 -0.23 -6.79 -7.48
C CYS A 6 -0.26 -8.02 -6.58
N SER A 7 0.22 -9.18 -7.07
CA SER A 7 0.38 -10.38 -6.26
C SER A 7 1.31 -10.17 -5.06
N THR A 8 2.42 -9.43 -5.24
CA THR A 8 3.33 -9.03 -4.15
C THR A 8 2.59 -8.14 -3.16
N VAL A 9 1.89 -7.10 -3.64
CA VAL A 9 1.11 -6.20 -2.78
C VAL A 9 0.03 -6.96 -2.02
N THR A 10 -0.70 -7.84 -2.68
CA THR A 10 -1.73 -8.68 -2.08
C THR A 10 -1.16 -9.63 -1.04
N ALA A 11 0.02 -10.23 -1.27
CA ALA A 11 0.68 -11.07 -0.27
C ALA A 11 1.06 -10.29 0.99
N LEU A 12 1.56 -9.05 0.83
CA LEU A 12 1.92 -8.17 1.94
C LEU A 12 0.67 -7.71 2.70
N VAL A 13 -0.37 -7.30 1.98
CA VAL A 13 -1.68 -6.95 2.56
C VAL A 13 -2.33 -8.16 3.22
N SER A 14 -2.11 -9.38 2.72
CA SER A 14 -2.58 -10.62 3.33
C SER A 14 -1.93 -10.85 4.71
N ALA A 15 -0.66 -10.48 4.90
CA ALA A 15 -0.04 -10.48 6.23
C ALA A 15 -0.70 -9.49 7.21
N CYS A 16 -1.35 -8.45 6.68
CA CYS A 16 -2.14 -7.47 7.42
C CYS A 16 -3.65 -7.77 7.44
N SER A 17 -4.07 -8.89 6.84
CA SER A 17 -5.49 -9.19 6.61
C SER A 17 -6.31 -9.20 7.89
N THR A 18 -5.75 -9.60 9.03
CA THR A 18 -6.43 -9.55 10.32
C THR A 18 -6.83 -8.12 10.68
N PHE A 19 -5.89 -7.18 10.66
CA PHE A 19 -6.21 -5.77 10.94
C PHE A 19 -7.13 -5.19 9.89
N ILE A 20 -6.93 -5.52 8.61
CA ILE A 20 -7.79 -5.03 7.53
C ILE A 20 -9.20 -5.60 7.63
N THR A 21 -9.38 -6.83 8.11
CA THR A 21 -10.70 -7.46 8.18
C THR A 21 -11.45 -7.06 9.45
N TYR A 22 -10.73 -6.99 10.57
CA TYR A 22 -11.32 -6.77 11.88
C TYR A 22 -11.18 -5.32 12.39
N GLY A 23 -10.33 -4.51 11.77
CA GLY A 23 -9.99 -3.16 12.23
C GLY A 23 -9.14 -3.12 13.51
N ALA A 24 -8.76 -4.29 14.05
CA ALA A 24 -8.02 -4.42 15.31
C ALA A 24 -7.33 -5.79 15.43
N PRO A 25 -6.29 -5.91 16.28
CA PRO A 25 -5.56 -4.83 16.95
C PRO A 25 -4.71 -4.01 15.96
N ASP A 26 -4.42 -2.76 16.30
CA ASP A 26 -3.63 -1.87 15.46
C ASP A 26 -2.23 -2.46 15.17
N PRO A 27 -1.75 -2.40 13.92
CA PRO A 27 -0.49 -3.01 13.53
C PRO A 27 0.64 -2.17 14.10
N ILE A 28 1.42 -2.78 14.99
CA ILE A 28 2.58 -2.13 15.61
C ILE A 28 3.86 -2.31 14.77
N PRO A 29 4.79 -1.35 14.78
CA PRO A 29 6.11 -1.52 14.20
C PRO A 29 6.80 -2.78 14.77
N GLY A 30 7.30 -3.65 13.89
CA GLY A 30 7.86 -4.96 14.25
C GLY A 30 6.87 -6.13 14.16
N SER A 31 5.59 -5.87 13.87
CA SER A 31 4.65 -6.93 13.47
C SER A 31 4.98 -7.43 12.04
N PRO A 32 4.64 -8.69 11.71
CA PRO A 32 4.85 -9.22 10.36
C PRO A 32 4.12 -8.42 9.27
N CYS A 33 2.99 -7.81 9.64
CA CYS A 33 2.27 -6.87 8.79
C CYS A 33 3.11 -5.62 8.49
N CYS A 34 3.70 -4.98 9.51
CA CYS A 34 4.52 -3.80 9.28
C CYS A 34 5.82 -4.11 8.56
N ASP A 35 6.46 -5.25 8.83
CA ASP A 35 7.65 -5.71 8.10
C ASP A 35 7.36 -5.87 6.60
N ALA A 36 6.17 -6.41 6.28
CA ALA A 36 5.68 -6.47 4.92
C ALA A 36 5.50 -5.07 4.29
N VAL A 37 4.95 -4.09 5.02
CA VAL A 37 4.83 -2.70 4.53
C VAL A 37 6.21 -2.03 4.36
N VAL A 38 7.19 -2.33 5.21
CA VAL A 38 8.59 -1.88 5.03
C VAL A 38 9.14 -2.41 3.72
N GLY A 39 9.00 -3.71 3.47
CA GLY A 39 9.43 -4.32 2.21
C GLY A 39 8.77 -3.65 1.00
N LEU A 40 7.47 -3.32 1.13
CA LEU A 40 6.70 -2.60 0.13
C LEU A 40 7.27 -1.19 -0.14
N ASN A 41 7.64 -0.46 0.90
CA ASN A 41 8.27 0.85 0.77
C ASN A 41 9.66 0.75 0.12
N SER A 42 10.43 -0.31 0.44
CA SER A 42 11.74 -0.57 -0.18
C SER A 42 11.64 -0.92 -1.66
N ILE A 43 10.61 -1.66 -2.09
CA ILE A 43 10.38 -1.94 -3.52
C ILE A 43 9.74 -0.75 -4.24
N ALA A 44 8.99 0.09 -3.53
CA ALA A 44 8.42 1.34 -4.02
C ALA A 44 9.44 2.50 -4.04
N ASP A 45 10.71 2.17 -4.28
CA ASP A 45 11.80 3.12 -4.47
C ASP A 45 11.60 3.97 -5.73
N SER A 46 11.13 3.35 -6.81
CA SER A 46 10.83 4.01 -8.09
C SER A 46 9.37 4.46 -8.21
N ILE A 47 9.18 5.52 -8.97
CA ILE A 47 7.88 6.09 -9.32
C ILE A 47 6.94 5.06 -9.96
N ASP A 48 7.41 4.30 -10.96
CA ASP A 48 6.62 3.26 -11.62
C ASP A 48 6.16 2.17 -10.65
N ASN A 49 7.00 1.87 -9.66
CA ASN A 49 6.69 0.92 -8.60
C ASN A 49 5.63 1.49 -7.67
N ARG A 50 5.76 2.75 -7.23
CA ARG A 50 4.74 3.44 -6.42
C ARG A 50 3.38 3.49 -7.11
N ARG A 51 3.36 3.80 -8.41
CA ARG A 51 2.13 3.81 -9.23
C ARG A 51 1.49 2.43 -9.28
N SER A 52 2.29 1.39 -9.52
CA SER A 52 1.82 0.01 -9.55
C SER A 52 1.23 -0.40 -8.20
N VAL A 53 1.99 -0.16 -7.13
CA VAL A 53 1.57 -0.39 -5.74
C VAL A 53 0.26 0.34 -5.41
N CYS A 54 0.16 1.63 -5.74
CA CYS A 54 -1.03 2.43 -5.49
C CYS A 54 -2.25 1.83 -6.19
N ARG A 55 -2.14 1.47 -7.48
CA ARG A 55 -3.25 0.85 -8.23
C ARG A 55 -3.70 -0.47 -7.60
N CYS A 56 -2.75 -1.30 -7.15
CA CYS A 56 -3.05 -2.55 -6.47
C CYS A 56 -3.75 -2.30 -5.12
N LEU A 57 -3.25 -1.36 -4.32
CA LEU A 57 -3.85 -0.98 -3.05
C LEU A 57 -5.25 -0.40 -3.22
N MET A 58 -5.49 0.42 -4.25
CA MET A 58 -6.83 0.91 -4.60
C MET A 58 -7.81 -0.22 -4.92
N GLY A 59 -7.37 -1.24 -5.69
CA GLY A 59 -8.19 -2.43 -5.96
C GLY A 59 -8.53 -3.18 -4.68
N LEU A 60 -7.59 -3.27 -3.75
CA LEU A 60 -7.80 -3.89 -2.44
C LEU A 60 -8.74 -3.04 -1.58
N ILE A 61 -8.56 -1.73 -1.50
CA ILE A 61 -9.45 -0.79 -0.80
C ILE A 61 -10.90 -0.93 -1.30
N ALA A 62 -11.09 -1.01 -2.62
CA ALA A 62 -12.41 -1.26 -3.21
C ALA A 62 -12.98 -2.62 -2.80
N THR A 63 -12.13 -3.65 -2.71
CA THR A 63 -12.52 -5.03 -2.33
C THR A 63 -12.83 -5.16 -0.83
N TYR A 64 -12.07 -4.48 0.04
CA TYR A 64 -12.16 -4.56 1.49
C TYR A 64 -13.12 -3.53 2.09
N ASN A 65 -14.07 -2.98 1.32
CA ASN A 65 -15.12 -2.11 1.86
C ASN A 65 -15.96 -2.86 2.92
N PRO A 66 -16.15 -2.30 4.14
CA PRO A 66 -15.89 -0.93 4.60
C PRO A 66 -14.53 -0.66 5.28
N ASN A 67 -13.67 -1.66 5.45
CA ASN A 67 -12.37 -1.53 6.10
C ASN A 67 -11.26 -0.96 5.19
N ALA A 68 -11.62 -0.36 4.07
CA ALA A 68 -10.76 0.43 3.19
C ALA A 68 -9.82 1.38 3.98
N THR A 69 -10.35 2.02 5.02
CA THR A 69 -9.61 2.96 5.88
C THR A 69 -8.47 2.28 6.66
N ALA A 70 -8.60 0.99 7.00
CA ALA A 70 -7.53 0.25 7.66
C ALA A 70 -6.32 0.06 6.73
N ILE A 71 -6.57 -0.17 5.44
CA ILE A 71 -5.50 -0.25 4.42
C ILE A 71 -4.82 1.11 4.25
N ALA A 72 -5.60 2.19 4.27
CA ALA A 72 -5.06 3.55 4.13
C ALA A 72 -4.20 3.99 5.32
N THR A 73 -4.58 3.57 6.53
CA THR A 73 -3.90 3.95 7.78
C THR A 73 -2.73 3.03 8.16
N LEU A 74 -2.65 1.85 7.54
CA LEU A 74 -1.59 0.86 7.75
C LEU A 74 -0.16 1.44 7.73
N PRO A 75 0.24 2.22 6.70
CA PRO A 75 1.58 2.81 6.65
C PRO A 75 1.84 3.70 7.87
N GLY A 76 0.86 4.52 8.24
CA GLY A 76 0.95 5.42 9.41
C GLY A 76 1.12 4.67 10.73
N PHE A 77 0.36 3.59 10.94
CA PHE A 77 0.49 2.73 12.12
C PHE A 77 1.86 2.04 12.20
N CYS A 78 2.40 1.62 11.06
CA CYS A 78 3.73 1.04 10.96
C CYS A 78 4.87 2.07 11.06
N GLY A 79 4.57 3.37 11.12
CA GLY A 79 5.58 4.44 11.13
C GLY A 79 6.26 4.65 9.79
N ILE A 80 5.63 4.24 8.68
CA ILE A 80 6.17 4.29 7.33
C ILE A 80 5.35 5.28 6.51
N SER A 81 6.04 6.14 5.77
CA SER A 81 5.39 7.01 4.79
C SER A 81 5.76 6.54 3.38
N LEU A 82 4.78 6.03 2.65
CA LEU A 82 4.95 5.65 1.24
C LEU A 82 5.12 6.88 0.31
N GLY A 83 4.99 8.10 0.85
CA GLY A 83 5.08 9.35 0.09
C GLY A 83 3.84 9.68 -0.72
N PHE A 84 2.75 8.94 -0.54
CA PHE A 84 1.44 9.21 -1.11
C PHE A 84 0.33 8.79 -0.15
N ASN A 85 -0.84 9.42 -0.30
CA ASN A 85 -2.03 9.05 0.46
C ASN A 85 -2.77 7.91 -0.23
N LEU A 86 -3.39 7.04 0.56
CA LEU A 86 -4.17 5.90 0.08
C LEU A 86 -5.67 6.21 0.23
N ASP A 87 -6.14 7.26 -0.43
CA ASP A 87 -7.57 7.58 -0.43
C ASP A 87 -8.27 6.96 -1.64
N PRO A 88 -9.55 6.56 -1.52
CA PRO A 88 -10.35 6.15 -2.68
C PRO A 88 -10.50 7.25 -3.75
N ASN A 89 -10.18 8.51 -3.41
CA ASN A 89 -10.11 9.64 -4.34
C ASN A 89 -8.68 9.98 -4.77
N THR A 90 -7.66 9.25 -4.30
CA THR A 90 -6.27 9.46 -4.73
C THR A 90 -6.07 8.92 -6.12
N ASP A 91 -5.60 9.80 -7.01
CA ASP A 91 -5.18 9.40 -8.35
C ASP A 91 -3.77 8.78 -8.31
N CYS A 92 -3.71 7.45 -8.47
CA CYS A 92 -2.43 6.74 -8.55
C CYS A 92 -1.52 7.19 -9.70
N ASN A 93 -2.07 7.92 -10.68
CA ASN A 93 -1.29 8.53 -11.77
C ASN A 93 -0.51 9.77 -11.31
N LEU A 94 -1.01 10.46 -10.28
CA LEU A 94 -0.41 11.64 -9.65
C LEU A 94 0.59 11.29 -8.55
N VAL A 95 0.68 10.01 -8.17
CA VAL A 95 1.78 9.50 -7.35
C VAL A 95 3.03 9.71 -8.16
N ASP A 96 3.79 10.73 -7.75
CA ASP A 96 4.64 11.55 -8.60
C ASP A 96 5.46 10.70 -9.55
N GLY A 97 5.38 11.12 -10.80
CA GLY A 97 6.07 10.65 -11.98
C GLY A 97 5.94 11.68 -13.05
N ALA A 98 6.34 12.91 -12.73
CA ALA A 98 6.71 13.88 -13.75
C ALA A 98 8.08 13.52 -14.35
N ALA A 99 8.19 12.39 -15.06
CA ALA A 99 9.19 12.16 -16.11
C ALA A 99 9.07 10.73 -16.70
N SER A 100 8.24 10.58 -17.72
CA SER A 100 8.61 9.76 -18.87
C SER A 100 8.21 10.56 -20.09
N ASN A 101 9.02 11.60 -20.38
CA ASN A 101 9.18 12.03 -21.76
C ASN A 101 9.99 10.91 -22.41
N GLU A 102 9.34 10.13 -23.27
CA GLU A 102 9.97 9.58 -24.47
C GLU A 102 9.06 9.94 -25.65
#